data_AF-A0A6I7WBE8-F1
#
_entry.id   AF-A0A6I7WBE8-F1
#
_cell.length_a   1.000
_cell.length_b   1.000
_cell.length_c   1.000
_cell.angle_alpha   90.00
_cell.angle_beta   90.00
_cell.angle_gamma   90.00
#
_symmetry.space_group_name_H-M   'P 1'
#
loop_
_entity.id
_entity.type
_entity.pdbx_description
1 polymer ?
#
loop_
_entity_poly.entity_id
_entity_poly.type
_entity_poly.pdbx_seq_one_letter_code
_entity_poly.pdbx_strand_id
1 'polypeptide(L)'
;VKGLGFGKFQDNQIDLFGDAYEFLISNYAANAGKSGGEFFTPQCVAKLIAQLAMHKQTTVNKIYDPAAGSGSLLLQAKKHFDAHIIEDGFFGQEINHTTYNLARMNMFLHNINYDKFNMM
;
A
#
# COMPACT_ATOMS: atom_id res chain seq x y z
N VAL A 1 13.59 24.71 16.41
CA VAL A 1 13.15 23.53 15.64
C VAL A 1 13.01 22.38 16.62
N LYS A 2 11.79 21.97 16.98
CA LYS A 2 11.60 20.76 17.81
C LYS A 2 12.03 19.57 16.95
N GLY A 3 13.14 18.93 17.30
CA GLY A 3 13.60 17.73 16.63
C GLY A 3 12.51 16.66 16.73
N LEU A 4 12.17 16.03 15.60
CA LEU A 4 11.36 14.82 15.63
C LEU A 4 12.16 13.76 16.41
N GLY A 5 11.69 13.43 17.60
CA GLY A 5 12.25 12.36 18.42
C GLY A 5 11.79 11.02 17.90
N PHE A 6 12.47 10.49 16.89
CA PHE A 6 12.36 9.08 16.54
C PHE A 6 13.06 8.31 17.68
N GLY A 7 12.33 7.47 18.41
CA GLY A 7 12.92 6.61 19.44
C GLY A 7 13.96 5.64 18.86
N LYS A 8 14.34 4.60 19.61
CA LYS A 8 15.23 3.57 19.03
C LYS A 8 14.53 2.95 17.82
N PHE A 9 15.28 2.63 16.76
CA PHE A 9 14.73 2.06 15.52
C PHE A 9 13.85 0.82 15.76
N GLN A 10 14.15 0.04 16.80
CA GLN A 10 13.40 -1.15 17.22
C GLN A 10 12.07 -0.83 17.93
N ASP A 11 11.92 0.38 18.50
CA ASP A 11 10.71 0.83 19.20
C ASP A 11 9.69 1.47 18.25
N ASN A 12 10.13 1.86 17.05
CA ASN A 12 9.25 2.39 16.00
C ASN A 12 8.64 1.20 15.25
N GLN A 13 7.32 1.02 15.38
CA GLN A 13 6.60 0.00 14.64
C GLN A 13 6.77 0.25 13.13
N ILE A 14 6.97 -0.82 12.35
CA ILE A 14 7.17 -0.76 10.90
C ILE A 14 6.02 0.03 10.22
N ASP A 15 4.80 -0.07 10.75
CA ASP A 15 3.65 0.72 10.31
C ASP A 15 3.88 2.24 10.35
N LEU A 16 4.63 2.77 11.32
CA LEU A 16 4.93 4.21 11.39
C LEU A 16 5.79 4.67 10.20
N PHE A 17 6.76 3.85 9.78
CA PHE A 17 7.60 4.15 8.62
C PHE A 17 6.83 3.98 7.30
N GLY A 18 5.98 2.95 7.21
CA GLY A 18 5.07 2.76 6.08
C GLY A 18 4.11 3.95 5.90
N ASP A 19 3.46 4.37 6.98
CA ASP A 19 2.53 5.51 6.97
C ASP A 19 3.25 6.83 6.65
N ALA A 20 4.45 7.06 7.18
CA ALA A 20 5.25 8.24 6.85
C ALA A 20 5.66 8.24 5.37
N TYR A 21 6.03 7.07 4.82
CA TYR A 21 6.32 6.93 3.40
C TYR A 21 5.08 7.20 2.55
N GLU A 22 3.93 6.63 2.89
CA GLU A 22 2.65 6.84 2.21
C GLU A 22 2.25 8.33 2.21
N PHE A 23 2.49 9.04 3.31
CA PHE A 23 2.28 10.48 3.40
C PHE A 23 3.21 11.26 2.45
N LEU A 24 4.50 10.94 2.42
CA LEU A 24 5.48 11.62 1.56
C LEU A 24 5.16 11.43 0.07
N ILE A 25 4.83 10.21 -0.34
CA ILE A 25 4.52 9.90 -1.74
C ILE A 25 3.18 10.52 -2.16
N SER A 26 2.19 10.55 -1.26
CA SER A 26 0.90 11.23 -1.49
C SER A 26 1.09 12.74 -1.64
N ASN A 27 1.93 13.35 -0.81
CA ASN A 27 2.26 14.78 -0.92
C ASN A 27 3.07 15.08 -2.20
N TYR A 28 3.97 14.18 -2.61
CA TYR A 28 4.65 14.31 -3.90
C TYR A 28 3.67 14.25 -5.07
N ALA A 29 2.73 13.30 -5.05
CA ALA A 29 1.68 13.17 -6.05
C ALA A 29 0.78 14.41 -6.14
N ALA A 30 0.36 14.95 -4.99
CA ALA A 30 -0.46 16.17 -4.93
C ALA A 30 0.27 17.40 -5.49
N ASN A 31 1.59 17.50 -5.27
CA ASN A 31 2.41 18.63 -5.73
C ASN A 31 2.91 18.49 -7.18
N ALA A 32 2.97 17.27 -7.72
CA ALA A 32 3.39 17.00 -9.11
C ALA A 32 2.34 17.37 -10.17
N GLY A 33 1.18 17.90 -9.77
CA GLY A 33 0.11 18.30 -10.70
C GLY A 33 -0.56 17.10 -11.37
N LYS A 34 -1.01 17.26 -12.62
CA LYS A 34 -1.80 16.23 -13.34
C LYS A 34 -1.11 14.86 -13.42
N SER A 35 0.21 14.81 -13.48
CA SER A 35 0.97 13.57 -13.67
C SER A 35 1.23 12.77 -12.38
N GLY A 36 1.03 13.36 -11.19
CA GLY A 36 1.30 12.68 -9.91
C GLY A 36 0.12 11.86 -9.39
N GLY A 37 -1.10 12.34 -9.63
CA GLY A 37 -2.33 11.70 -9.14
C GLY A 37 -2.74 10.42 -9.86
N GLU A 38 -2.17 10.14 -11.04
CA GLU A 38 -2.50 8.94 -11.84
C GLU A 38 -2.10 7.63 -11.15
N PHE A 39 -1.22 7.69 -10.14
CA PHE A 39 -0.65 6.52 -9.48
C PHE A 39 -1.26 6.22 -8.10
N PHE A 40 -2.26 7.00 -7.69
CA PHE A 40 -2.82 6.94 -6.34
C PHE A 40 -4.34 6.90 -6.32
N THR A 41 -4.86 5.90 -5.61
CA THR A 41 -6.26 5.85 -5.21
C THR A 41 -6.42 6.57 -3.88
N PRO A 42 -7.26 7.61 -3.75
CA PRO A 42 -7.52 8.27 -2.48
C PRO A 42 -7.96 7.26 -1.39
N GLN A 43 -7.48 7.44 -0.16
CA GLN A 43 -7.70 6.45 0.92
C GLN A 43 -9.19 6.12 1.16
N CYS A 44 -10.07 7.13 1.10
CA CYS A 44 -11.52 6.91 1.28
C CYS A 44 -12.13 6.03 0.18
N VAL A 45 -11.67 6.19 -1.06
CA VAL A 45 -12.09 5.39 -2.22
C VAL A 45 -11.50 3.99 -2.12
N ALA A 46 -10.23 3.87 -1.76
CA ALA A 46 -9.55 2.59 -1.60
C ALA A 46 -10.22 1.73 -0.52
N LYS A 47 -10.54 2.34 0.63
CA LYS A 47 -11.30 1.68 1.70
C LYS A 47 -12.64 1.15 1.22
N LEU A 48 -13.40 1.97 0.50
CA LEU A 48 -14.71 1.56 -0.02
C LEU A 48 -14.58 0.38 -1.00
N ILE A 49 -13.62 0.45 -1.93
CA ILE A 49 -13.36 -0.62 -2.90
C ILE A 49 -12.98 -1.92 -2.18
N ALA A 50 -12.07 -1.86 -1.20
CA ALA A 50 -11.69 -3.03 -0.41
C ALA A 50 -12.89 -3.65 0.32
N GLN A 51 -13.75 -2.81 0.90
CA GLN A 51 -14.98 -3.25 1.58
C GLN A 51 -15.98 -3.93 0.63
N LEU A 52 -16.11 -3.40 -0.58
CA LEU A 52 -16.98 -3.99 -1.60
C LEU A 52 -16.41 -5.32 -2.12
N ALA A 53 -15.11 -5.38 -2.41
CA ALA A 53 -14.44 -6.56 -2.95
C ALA A 53 -14.50 -7.76 -2.00
N MET A 54 -14.39 -7.53 -0.69
CA MET A 54 -14.40 -8.57 0.33
C MET A 54 -15.76 -8.77 1.00
N HIS A 55 -16.82 -8.13 0.48
CA HIS A 55 -18.15 -8.25 1.07
C HIS A 55 -18.63 -9.71 1.09
N LYS A 56 -18.98 -10.21 2.29
CA LYS A 56 -19.41 -11.60 2.56
C LYS A 56 -18.36 -12.67 2.27
N GLN A 57 -17.09 -12.30 2.05
CA GLN A 57 -16.01 -13.26 1.94
C GLN A 57 -15.49 -13.60 3.33
N THR A 58 -15.46 -14.89 3.67
CA THR A 58 -14.91 -15.39 4.93
C THR A 58 -13.41 -15.66 4.83
N THR A 59 -12.93 -15.95 3.62
CA THR A 59 -11.53 -16.19 3.26
C THR A 59 -11.28 -15.63 1.85
N VAL A 60 -10.08 -15.13 1.63
CA VAL A 60 -9.58 -14.54 0.38
C VAL A 60 -8.26 -15.21 0.08
N ASN A 61 -8.18 -15.94 -1.02
CA ASN A 61 -6.91 -16.56 -1.38
C ASN A 61 -5.89 -15.49 -1.83
N LYS A 62 -6.25 -14.64 -2.81
CA LYS A 62 -5.40 -13.59 -3.38
C LYS A 62 -6.17 -12.31 -3.62
N ILE A 63 -5.50 -11.17 -3.52
CA ILE A 63 -6.01 -9.87 -3.99
C ILE A 63 -5.20 -9.45 -5.20
N TYR A 64 -5.87 -9.09 -6.29
CA TYR A 64 -5.23 -8.68 -7.54
C TYR A 64 -5.66 -7.27 -7.97
N ASP A 65 -4.69 -6.44 -8.34
CA ASP A 65 -4.88 -5.11 -8.92
C ASP A 65 -4.14 -4.97 -10.27
N PRO A 66 -4.84 -4.91 -11.42
CA PRO A 66 -4.21 -4.87 -12.74
C PRO A 66 -3.58 -3.51 -13.11
N ALA A 67 -3.78 -2.47 -12.30
CA ALA A 67 -3.21 -1.14 -12.50
C ALA A 67 -2.86 -0.55 -11.14
N ALA A 68 -1.95 -1.25 -10.45
CA ALA A 68 -1.73 -1.10 -9.03
C ALA A 68 -1.12 0.26 -8.63
N GLY A 69 -0.53 1.00 -9.57
CA GLY A 69 0.14 2.26 -9.27
C GLY A 69 1.17 2.05 -8.16
N SER A 70 1.09 2.86 -7.12
CA SER A 70 1.93 2.77 -5.91
C SER A 70 1.64 1.57 -4.99
N GLY A 71 0.70 0.70 -5.32
CA GLY A 71 0.28 -0.43 -4.48
C GLY A 71 -0.56 -0.05 -3.26
N SER A 72 -0.91 1.23 -3.08
CA SER A 72 -1.66 1.72 -1.92
C SER A 72 -3.05 1.08 -1.78
N LEU A 73 -3.74 0.75 -2.88
CA LEU A 73 -5.05 0.09 -2.80
C LEU A 73 -4.96 -1.31 -2.15
N LEU A 74 -3.97 -2.09 -2.58
CA LEU A 74 -3.69 -3.43 -2.02
C LEU A 74 -3.33 -3.34 -0.53
N LEU A 75 -2.55 -2.33 -0.14
CA LEU A 75 -2.22 -2.09 1.28
C LEU A 75 -3.44 -1.66 2.10
N GLN A 76 -4.35 -0.88 1.54
CA GLN A 76 -5.60 -0.55 2.23
C GLN A 76 -6.50 -1.78 2.42
N ALA A 77 -6.51 -2.69 1.46
CA ALA A 77 -7.17 -3.98 1.62
C ALA A 77 -6.60 -4.77 2.82
N LYS A 78 -5.27 -4.76 3.01
CA LYS A 78 -4.61 -5.33 4.20
C LYS A 78 -5.00 -4.62 5.50
N LYS A 79 -5.06 -3.28 5.50
CA LYS A 79 -5.37 -2.50 6.73
C LYS A 79 -6.81 -2.71 7.21
N HIS A 80 -7.74 -2.98 6.31
CA HIS A 80 -9.16 -3.13 6.64
C HIS A 80 -9.60 -4.56 6.97
N PHE A 81 -8.75 -5.54 6.72
CA PHE A 81 -9.09 -6.96 6.84
C PHE A 81 -7.97 -7.72 7.52
N ASP A 82 -8.32 -8.66 8.38
CA ASP A 82 -7.34 -9.40 9.15
C ASP A 82 -6.43 -10.22 8.23
N ALA A 83 -5.13 -10.33 8.54
CA ALA A 83 -4.17 -11.06 7.72
C ALA A 83 -4.56 -12.55 7.56
N HIS A 84 -5.32 -13.08 8.52
CA HIS A 84 -5.88 -14.44 8.49
C HIS A 84 -6.93 -14.66 7.40
N ILE A 85 -7.44 -13.58 6.79
CA ILE A 85 -8.38 -13.65 5.68
C ILE A 85 -7.61 -13.81 4.36
N ILE A 86 -6.36 -13.35 4.25
CA ILE A 86 -5.60 -13.31 2.98
C ILE A 86 -4.49 -14.37 2.98
N GLU A 87 -4.68 -15.46 2.24
CA GLU A 87 -3.81 -16.66 2.33
C GLU A 87 -2.50 -16.53 1.52
N ASP A 88 -2.61 -16.26 0.22
CA ASP A 88 -1.48 -16.29 -0.73
C ASP A 88 -0.87 -14.90 -0.99
N GLY A 89 -1.59 -13.82 -0.65
CA GLY A 89 -1.04 -12.45 -0.65
C GLY A 89 -1.54 -11.52 -1.75
N PHE A 90 -0.73 -10.52 -2.09
CA PHE A 90 -1.09 -9.38 -2.93
C PHE A 90 -0.42 -9.42 -4.30
N PHE A 91 -1.19 -9.19 -5.36
CA PHE A 91 -0.72 -9.26 -6.73
C PHE A 91 -1.07 -7.95 -7.42
N GLY A 92 -0.10 -7.34 -8.10
CA GLY A 92 -0.28 -6.06 -8.77
C GLY A 92 0.40 -6.03 -10.13
N GLN A 93 -0.17 -5.30 -11.08
CA GLN A 93 0.47 -4.99 -12.36
C GLN A 93 0.65 -3.47 -12.50
N GLU A 94 1.83 -3.04 -12.94
CA GLU A 94 2.12 -1.63 -13.20
C GLU A 94 3.04 -1.48 -14.42
N ILE A 95 2.59 -0.71 -15.41
CA ILE A 95 3.31 -0.53 -16.67
C ILE A 95 4.52 0.39 -16.53
N ASN A 96 4.48 1.36 -15.60
CA ASN A 96 5.54 2.31 -15.39
C ASN A 96 6.60 1.77 -14.43
N HIS A 97 7.83 1.58 -14.90
CA HIS A 97 8.94 1.05 -14.09
C HIS A 97 9.25 1.84 -12.80
N THR A 98 9.07 3.17 -12.82
CA THR A 98 9.31 4.00 -11.62
C THR A 98 8.23 3.72 -10.58
N THR A 99 6.97 3.71 -11.01
CA THR A 99 5.81 3.43 -10.15
C THR A 99 5.80 1.98 -9.66
N TYR A 100 6.24 1.04 -10.49
CA TYR A 100 6.48 -0.35 -10.11
C TYR A 100 7.45 -0.48 -8.93
N ASN A 101 8.59 0.20 -8.99
CA ASN A 101 9.57 0.17 -7.90
C ASN A 101 9.03 0.83 -6.64
N LEU A 102 8.26 1.92 -6.81
CA LEU A 102 7.55 2.58 -5.72
C LEU A 102 6.60 1.60 -5.01
N ALA A 103 5.81 0.84 -5.76
CA ALA A 103 4.90 -0.15 -5.21
C ALA A 103 5.61 -1.23 -4.40
N ARG A 104 6.73 -1.75 -4.91
CA ARG A 104 7.54 -2.74 -4.18
C ARG A 104 8.13 -2.20 -2.88
N MET A 105 8.64 -0.96 -2.90
CA MET A 105 9.11 -0.29 -1.69
C MET A 105 7.95 -0.08 -0.70
N ASN A 106 6.78 0.32 -1.20
CA ASN A 106 5.59 0.55 -0.38
C ASN A 106 5.13 -0.74 0.32
N MET A 107 5.10 -1.87 -0.40
CA MET A 107 4.81 -3.19 0.18
C MET A 107 5.80 -3.59 1.27
N PHE A 108 7.09 -3.38 1.02
CA PHE A 108 8.15 -3.72 1.97
C PHE A 108 8.05 -2.89 3.26
N LEU A 109 7.85 -1.58 3.13
CA LEU A 109 7.72 -0.66 4.27
C LEU A 109 6.45 -0.91 5.10
N HIS A 110 5.44 -1.57 4.53
CA HIS A 110 4.23 -2.01 5.23
C HIS A 110 4.27 -3.48 5.66
N ASN A 111 5.48 -4.05 5.78
CA ASN A 111 5.74 -5.38 6.30
C ASN A 111 5.00 -6.51 5.54
N ILE A 112 4.92 -6.41 4.22
CA ILE A 112 4.48 -7.52 3.37
C ILE A 112 5.73 -8.32 2.98
N ASN A 113 5.79 -9.58 3.41
CA ASN A 113 6.91 -10.46 3.08
C ASN A 113 6.99 -10.72 1.57
N TYR A 114 8.20 -10.97 1.06
CA TYR A 114 8.46 -11.13 -0.38
C TYR A 114 7.73 -12.33 -1.00
N ASP A 115 7.43 -13.36 -0.22
CA ASP A 115 6.62 -14.51 -0.63
C ASP A 115 5.11 -14.22 -0.65
N LYS A 116 4.69 -13.08 -0.10
CA LYS A 116 3.29 -12.64 0.04
C LYS A 116 2.93 -11.47 -0.88
N PHE A 117 3.83 -11.06 -1.79
CA PHE A 117 3.43 -10.17 -2.87
C PHE A 117 4.17 -10.43 -4.18
N ASN A 118 3.51 -10.12 -5.30
CA ASN A 118 4.11 -10.11 -6.62
C ASN A 118 3.63 -8.88 -7.40
N MET A 119 4.57 -7.99 -7.72
CA MET A 119 4.35 -6.88 -8.64
C MET A 119 4.94 -7.26 -10.00
N MET A 120 4.14 -7.10 -11.06
CA MET A 120 4.47 -7.41 -12.45
C MET A 120 4.46 -6.16 -13.33
#